data_AF-A0A9W5YA38-F1
#
_entry.id   AF-A0A9W5YA38-F1
#
_cell.length_a   1.000
_cell.length_b   1.000
_cell.length_c   1.000
_cell.angle_alpha   90.00
_cell.angle_beta   90.00
_cell.angle_gamma   90.00
#
_symmetry.space_group_name_H-M   'P 1'
#
loop_
_entity.id
_entity.type
_entity.pdbx_description
1 polymer ?
#
loop_
_entity_poly.entity_id
_entity_poly.type
_entity_poly.pdbx_seq_one_letter_code
_entity_poly.pdbx_strand_id
1 'polypeptide(L)' 'MEHKPDDRSDNVDRIQYNIDKTIQNIHLADEMIEKTDDEKMKKTLEEKNKRREESLNSMRNEIRDEACDKKNEDR' A
#
# COMPACT_ATOMS: atom_id res chain seq x y z
N MET A 1 -3.69 4.28 -34.20
CA MET A 1 -3.57 4.47 -32.73
C MET A 1 -3.59 3.08 -32.14
N GLU A 2 -2.42 2.59 -31.75
CA GLU A 2 -2.26 1.24 -31.22
C GLU A 2 -2.75 1.28 -29.76
N HIS A 3 -3.85 0.60 -29.46
CA HIS A 3 -4.24 0.31 -28.09
C HIS A 3 -3.15 -0.60 -27.53
N LYS A 4 -2.24 -0.05 -26.73
CA LYS A 4 -1.36 -0.87 -25.90
C LYS A 4 -2.25 -1.84 -25.11
N PRO A 5 -1.96 -3.14 -25.09
CA PRO A 5 -2.61 -4.02 -24.12
C PRO A 5 -2.32 -3.40 -22.75
N ASP A 6 -3.35 -3.21 -21.93
CA ASP A 6 -3.17 -2.79 -20.54
C ASP A 6 -2.23 -3.80 -19.90
N ASP A 7 -0.96 -3.41 -19.74
CA ASP A 7 0.05 -4.25 -19.16
C ASP A 7 -0.21 -4.27 -17.66
N ARG A 8 -1.00 -5.25 -17.21
CA ARG A 8 -1.31 -5.45 -15.79
C ARG A 8 -0.06 -5.60 -14.91
N SER A 9 1.10 -5.84 -15.51
CA SER A 9 2.39 -5.75 -14.83
C SER A 9 2.63 -4.34 -14.26
N ASP A 10 2.22 -3.29 -14.98
CA ASP A 10 2.32 -1.90 -14.51
C ASP A 10 1.42 -1.64 -13.28
N ASN A 11 0.27 -2.33 -13.18
CA ASN A 11 -0.62 -2.18 -12.03
C ASN A 11 -0.03 -2.84 -10.78
N VAL A 12 0.50 -4.07 -10.91
CA VAL A 12 1.17 -4.78 -9.80
C VAL A 12 2.37 -3.98 -9.29
N ASP A 13 3.23 -3.47 -10.20
CA ASP A 13 4.40 -2.68 -9.82
C ASP A 13 4.02 -1.38 -9.10
N ARG A 14 2.96 -0.71 -9.56
CA ARG A 14 2.43 0.50 -8.92
C ARG A 14 1.87 0.20 -7.53
N ILE A 15 1.11 -0.89 -7.36
CA ILE A 15 0.54 -1.26 -6.06
C ILE A 15 1.68 -1.66 -5.11
N GLN A 16 2.67 -2.42 -5.57
CA GLN A 16 3.84 -2.79 -4.76
C GLN A 16 4.63 -1.56 -4.31
N TYR A 17 4.87 -0.59 -5.20
CA TYR A 17 5.50 0.68 -4.83
C TYR A 17 4.70 1.43 -3.75
N ASN A 18 3.37 1.48 -3.87
CA ASN A 18 2.51 2.12 -2.89
C ASN A 18 2.53 1.40 -1.54
N ILE A 19 2.60 0.06 -1.54
CA ILE A 19 2.77 -0.76 -0.34
C ILE A 19 4.09 -0.39 0.36
N ASP A 20 5.20 -0.39 -0.37
CA ASP A 20 6.52 -0.08 0.18
C ASP A 20 6.56 1.34 0.77
N LYS A 21 5.98 2.32 0.08
CA LYS A 21 5.84 3.69 0.58
C LYS A 21 4.95 3.78 1.82
N THR A 22 3.86 3.01 1.87
CA THR A 22 2.96 3.00 3.02
C THR A 22 3.64 2.39 4.24
N ILE A 23 4.41 1.31 4.08
CA ILE A 23 5.20 0.70 5.15
C ILE A 23 6.27 1.69 5.66
N GLN A 24 7.00 2.34 4.75
CA GLN A 24 7.97 3.39 5.15
C GLN A 24 7.30 4.51 5.94
N ASN A 25 6.12 4.96 5.53
CA ASN A 25 5.37 6.01 6.23
C ASN A 25 4.88 5.57 7.61
N ILE A 26 4.57 4.28 7.81
CA ILE A 26 4.22 3.73 9.12
C ILE A 26 5.43 3.80 10.04
N HIS A 27 6.58 3.27 9.60
CA HIS A 27 7.82 3.30 10.40
C HIS A 27 8.26 4.71 10.75
N LEU A 28 8.21 5.65 9.81
CA LEU A 28 8.54 7.05 10.07
C LEU A 28 7.58 7.71 11.08
N ALA A 29 6.30 7.34 11.04
CA ALA A 29 5.33 7.82 12.01
C ALA A 29 5.58 7.21 13.39
N ASP A 30 5.92 5.93 13.48
CA ASP A 30 6.26 5.25 14.75
C ASP A 30 7.52 5.87 15.38
N GLU A 31 8.58 6.09 14.59
CA GLU A 31 9.76 6.82 15.07
C GLU A 31 9.42 8.23 15.58
N MET A 32 8.48 8.92 14.93
CA MET A 32 8.05 10.25 15.35
C MET A 32 7.21 10.19 16.63
N ILE A 33 6.41 9.14 16.83
CA ILE A 33 5.67 8.86 18.07
C ILE A 33 6.64 8.64 19.24
N GLU A 34 7.73 7.89 19.03
CA GLU A 34 8.74 7.63 20.06
C GLU A 34 9.52 8.90 20.46
N LYS A 35 9.74 9.80 19.50
CA LYS A 35 10.54 11.03 19.72
C LYS A 35 9.73 12.21 20.23
N THR A 36 8.41 12.21 20.07
CA THR A 36 7.55 13.33 20.45
C THR A 36 6.99 13.18 21.85
N ASP A 37 6.90 14.27 22.60
CA ASP A 37 6.23 14.32 23.90
C ASP A 37 4.76 14.81 23.78
N ASP A 38 4.32 15.21 22.58
CA ASP A 38 2.96 15.67 22.34
C ASP A 38 1.99 14.49 22.17
N GLU A 39 1.22 14.21 23.23
CA GLU A 39 0.20 13.17 23.28
C GLU A 39 -0.89 13.30 22.20
N LYS A 40 -1.23 14.51 21.77
CA LYS A 40 -2.20 14.72 20.67
C LYS A 40 -1.59 14.32 19.33
N MET A 41 -0.32 14.65 19.14
CA MET A 41 0.42 14.24 17.94
C MET A 41 0.57 12.72 17.88
N LYS A 42 0.91 12.07 19.00
CA LYS A 42 0.99 10.60 19.08
C LYS A 42 -0.30 9.92 18.63
N LYS A 43 -1.43 10.27 19.24
CA LYS A 43 -2.75 9.73 18.86
C LYS A 43 -3.07 9.94 17.39
N THR A 44 -2.75 11.12 16.85
CA THR A 44 -2.98 11.43 15.44
C THR A 44 -2.14 10.54 14.51
N LEU A 45 -0.88 10.27 14.88
CA LEU A 45 0.01 9.39 14.12
C LEU A 45 -0.41 7.93 14.23
N GLU A 46 -0.81 7.46 15.41
CA GLU A 46 -1.34 6.11 15.64
C GLU A 46 -2.61 5.86 14.83
N GLU A 47 -3.58 6.78 14.85
CA GLU A 47 -4.79 6.67 14.04
C GLU A 47 -4.50 6.68 12.53
N LYS A 48 -3.50 7.45 12.09
CA LYS A 48 -3.04 7.41 10.70
C LYS A 48 -2.41 6.06 10.35
N ASN A 49 -1.59 5.50 11.24
CA ASN A 49 -0.98 4.18 11.04
C ASN A 49 -2.03 3.08 10.97
N LYS A 50 -3.05 3.10 11.83
CA LYS A 50 -4.18 2.17 11.76
C LYS A 50 -4.89 2.20 10.39
N ARG A 51 -5.16 3.40 9.85
CA ARG A 51 -5.77 3.52 8.50
C ARG A 51 -4.83 3.04 7.38
N ARG A 52 -3.52 3.22 7.55
CA ARG A 52 -2.51 2.71 6.60
C ARG A 52 -2.45 1.18 6.61
N GLU A 53 -2.61 0.53 7.76
CA GLU A 53 -2.71 -0.93 7.86
C GLU A 53 -3.94 -1.46 7.12
N GLU A 54 -5.10 -0.80 7.29
CA GLU A 54 -6.31 -1.14 6.53
C GLU A 54 -6.08 -1.00 5.02
N SER A 55 -5.44 0.10 4.59
CA SER A 55 -5.09 0.32 3.18
C SER A 55 -4.09 -0.72 2.65
N LEU A 56 -3.10 -1.13 3.46
CA LEU A 56 -2.16 -2.20 3.11
C LEU A 56 -2.87 -3.53 2.88
N ASN A 57 -3.87 -3.85 3.71
CA ASN A 57 -4.65 -5.07 3.53
C ASN A 57 -5.43 -5.06 2.21
N SER A 58 -6.06 -3.93 1.87
CA SER A 58 -6.72 -3.75 0.57
C SER A 58 -5.76 -3.89 -0.61
N MET A 59 -4.60 -3.23 -0.57
CA MET A 59 -3.58 -3.32 -1.63
C MET A 59 -3.01 -4.73 -1.79
N ARG A 60 -2.83 -5.47 -0.69
CA ARG A 60 -2.38 -6.87 -0.73
C ARG A 60 -3.41 -7.79 -1.37
N ASN A 61 -4.69 -7.56 -1.11
CA ASN A 61 -5.77 -8.31 -1.78
C ASN A 61 -5.80 -7.98 -3.28
N GLU A 62 -5.65 -6.71 -3.65
CA GLU A 62 -5.64 -6.26 -5.05
C GLU A 62 -4.49 -6.91 -5.85
N ILE A 63 -3.26 -6.93 -5.31
CA ILE A 63 -2.14 -7.65 -5.96
C ILE A 63 -2.43 -9.13 -6.13
N ARG A 64 -3.08 -9.76 -5.14
CA ARG A 64 -3.41 -11.19 -5.20
C ARG A 64 -4.44 -11.48 -6.29
N ASP A 65 -5.44 -10.61 -6.42
CA ASP A 65 -6.49 -10.74 -7.43
C ASP A 65 -5.91 -10.52 -8.83
N GLU A 66 -5.08 -9.48 -9.02
CA GLU A 66 -4.37 -9.22 -10.28
C GLU A 66 -3.44 -10.39 -10.68
N ALA A 67 -2.73 -10.98 -9.71
CA ALA A 67 -1.89 -12.15 -9.95
C ALA A 67 -2.70 -13.43 -10.27
N CYS A 68 -3.93 -13.54 -9.76
CA CYS A 68 -4.85 -14.64 -10.05
C CYS A 68 -5.50 -14.48 -11.42
N ASP A 69 -5.93 -13.27 -11.80
CA ASP A 69 -6.53 -12.99 -13.10
C ASP A 69 -5.56 -13.27 -14.25
N LYS A 70 -4.26 -13.03 -14.05
CA LYS A 70 -3.19 -13.44 -14.98
C LYS A 70 -3.21 -14.94 -15.31
N LYS A 71 -3.66 -15.81 -14.41
CA LYS A 71 -3.72 -17.26 -14.64
C LYS A 71 -4.96 -17.71 -15.43
N ASN A 72 -6.02 -16.90 -15.48
CA ASN A 72 -7.26 -17.26 -16.17
C ASN A 72 -7.31 -16.77 -17.62
N GLU A 73 -6.52 -15.77 -18.00
CA GLU A 73 -6.42 -15.32 -19.40
C GLU A 73 -5.44 -16.13 -20.25
N ASP A 74 -4.54 -16.90 -19.64
CA ASP A 74 -3.65 -17.83 -20.34
C ASP A 74 -4.33 -19.17 -20.73
N ARG A 75 -5.67 -19.24 -20.78
CA ARG A 75 -6.45 -20.46 -21.05
C ARG A 75 -7.33 -20.42 -22.30
#